data_AF-A0A1C3MZH6-F1
#
_entry.id   AF-A0A1C3MZH6-F1
#
_cell.length_a   1.000
_cell.length_b   1.000
_cell.length_c   1.000
_cell.angle_alpha   90.00
_cell.angle_beta   90.00
_cell.angle_gamma   90.00
#
_symmetry.space_group_name_H-M   'P 1'
#
loop_
_entity.id
_entity.type
_entity.pdbx_description
1 polymer ?
#
loop_
_entity_poly.entity_id
_entity_poly.type
_entity_poly.pdbx_seq_one_letter_code
_entity_poly.pdbx_strand_id
1 'polypeptide(L)'
;MVDAVAPYHAAFTEAMRATYGRMLAKGRPRITRYRPGASRFSVVDPSGNTIIFIRRDEPEDLDYGGSTELSGLARVLDNARILREFKSDDRAAFRALNSGLRRHGDAASTLDRALALAGLIELSTALEEPERVPDWGARLRRLPLTADERDRVCQAVADPDQLAPWLPDAT
;
A
#
# COMPACT_ATOMS: atom_id res chain seq x y z
N MET A 1 -4.96 -5.53 -22.34
CA MET A 1 -3.70 -4.75 -22.26
C MET A 1 -3.96 -3.34 -22.75
N VAL A 2 -3.26 -2.35 -22.22
CA VAL A 2 -3.42 -0.92 -22.51
C VAL A 2 -2.05 -0.23 -22.62
N ASP A 3 -2.00 0.92 -23.28
CA ASP A 3 -0.73 1.64 -23.50
C ASP A 3 -0.31 2.44 -22.26
N ALA A 4 -1.28 2.94 -21.48
CA ALA A 4 -1.05 3.56 -20.18
C ALA A 4 -2.10 3.07 -19.16
N VAL A 5 -1.68 2.82 -17.92
CA VAL A 5 -2.54 2.24 -16.88
C VAL A 5 -3.13 3.30 -15.96
N ALA A 6 -2.33 4.31 -15.61
CA ALA A 6 -2.73 5.39 -14.71
C ALA A 6 -4.05 6.10 -15.12
N PRO A 7 -4.28 6.44 -16.40
CA PRO A 7 -5.50 7.14 -16.80
C PRO A 7 -6.78 6.32 -16.56
N TYR A 8 -6.72 4.99 -16.80
CA TYR A 8 -7.86 4.12 -16.53
C TYR A 8 -8.13 4.00 -15.03
N HIS A 9 -7.09 3.85 -14.22
CA HIS A 9 -7.26 3.78 -12.76
C HIS A 9 -7.89 5.05 -12.19
N ALA A 10 -7.42 6.22 -12.66
CA ALA A 10 -7.98 7.51 -12.27
C ALA A 10 -9.47 7.61 -12.62
N ALA A 11 -9.85 7.26 -13.85
CA ALA A 11 -11.24 7.28 -14.30
C ALA A 11 -12.16 6.39 -13.45
N PHE A 12 -11.73 5.15 -13.13
CA PHE A 12 -12.51 4.29 -12.23
C PHE A 12 -12.61 4.86 -10.82
N THR A 13 -11.51 5.40 -10.29
CA THR A 13 -11.48 5.96 -8.93
C THR A 13 -12.39 7.18 -8.82
N GLU A 14 -12.39 8.06 -9.81
CA GLU A 14 -13.30 9.21 -9.89
C GLU A 14 -14.77 8.77 -10.00
N ALA A 15 -15.08 7.82 -10.88
CA ALA A 15 -16.44 7.29 -11.01
C ALA A 15 -16.93 6.64 -9.70
N MET A 16 -16.06 5.92 -9.00
CA MET A 16 -16.39 5.34 -7.69
C MET A 16 -16.63 6.41 -6.64
N ARG A 17 -15.81 7.46 -6.57
CA ARG A 17 -16.03 8.58 -5.65
C ARG A 17 -17.33 9.31 -5.97
N ALA A 18 -17.64 9.54 -7.24
CA ALA A 18 -18.88 10.19 -7.65
C ALA A 18 -20.14 9.37 -7.30
N THR A 19 -20.06 8.04 -7.40
CA THR A 19 -21.21 7.14 -7.18
C THR A 19 -21.37 6.71 -5.73
N TYR A 20 -20.27 6.41 -5.04
CA TYR A 20 -20.25 5.80 -3.71
C TYR A 20 -19.70 6.73 -2.61
N GLY A 21 -19.26 7.94 -2.97
CA GLY A 21 -18.59 8.88 -2.05
C GLY A 21 -17.18 8.45 -1.65
N ARG A 22 -16.70 7.28 -2.09
CA ARG A 22 -15.39 6.73 -1.74
C ARG A 22 -14.88 5.75 -2.80
N MET A 23 -13.58 5.48 -2.75
CA MET A 23 -13.00 4.37 -3.49
C MET A 23 -13.37 3.03 -2.83
N LEU A 24 -13.74 2.04 -3.64
CA LEU A 24 -14.07 0.70 -3.14
C LEU A 24 -12.82 -0.17 -3.11
N ALA A 25 -12.06 -0.13 -2.02
CA ALA A 25 -10.83 -0.92 -1.89
C ALA A 25 -11.07 -2.40 -1.54
N LYS A 26 -12.27 -2.76 -1.08
CA LYS A 26 -12.60 -4.08 -0.52
C LYS A 26 -13.99 -4.56 -0.92
N GLY A 27 -14.23 -5.85 -0.72
CA GLY A 27 -15.50 -6.49 -1.04
C GLY A 27 -15.70 -6.66 -2.53
N ARG A 28 -16.96 -6.59 -2.96
CA ARG A 28 -17.40 -6.61 -4.36
C ARG A 28 -18.55 -5.61 -4.50
N PRO A 29 -18.48 -4.64 -5.42
CA PRO A 29 -17.35 -4.38 -6.32
C PRO A 29 -16.13 -3.78 -5.59
N ARG A 30 -14.93 -3.94 -6.17
CA ARG A 30 -13.70 -3.30 -5.67
C ARG A 30 -12.71 -2.96 -6.78
N ILE A 31 -11.78 -2.07 -6.50
CA ILE A 31 -10.61 -1.77 -7.35
C ILE A 31 -9.33 -1.97 -6.52
N THR A 32 -8.31 -2.58 -7.12
CA THR A 32 -7.01 -2.68 -6.47
C THR A 32 -6.33 -1.32 -6.45
N ARG A 33 -5.54 -1.08 -5.41
CA ARG A 33 -4.72 0.12 -5.33
C ARG A 33 -3.76 0.21 -6.53
N TYR A 34 -3.56 1.43 -7.02
CA TYR A 34 -2.56 1.74 -8.04
C TYR A 34 -1.54 2.71 -7.45
N ARG A 35 -0.24 2.39 -7.61
CA ARG A 35 0.86 3.27 -7.24
C ARG A 35 1.44 3.90 -8.51
N PRO A 36 1.99 5.12 -8.43
CA PRO A 36 2.78 5.68 -9.53
C PRO A 36 3.83 4.67 -10.00
N GLY A 37 3.89 4.42 -11.30
CA GLY A 37 4.82 3.47 -11.92
C GLY A 37 4.34 2.00 -11.95
N ALA A 38 3.23 1.65 -11.29
CA ALA A 38 2.67 0.31 -11.41
C ALA A 38 2.24 0.01 -12.86
N SER A 39 2.52 -1.21 -13.32
CA SER A 39 2.24 -1.71 -14.66
C SER A 39 0.84 -2.32 -14.80
N ARG A 40 0.09 -2.47 -13.71
CA ARG A 40 -1.29 -2.99 -13.75
C ARG A 40 -2.16 -2.57 -12.56
N PHE A 41 -3.47 -2.72 -12.70
CA PHE A 41 -4.45 -2.79 -11.61
C PHE A 41 -5.63 -3.67 -12.02
N SER A 42 -6.47 -4.06 -11.06
CA SER A 42 -7.64 -4.88 -11.30
C SER A 42 -8.91 -4.22 -10.77
N VAL A 43 -10.00 -4.41 -11.49
CA VAL A 43 -11.36 -4.07 -11.05
C VAL A 43 -12.14 -5.36 -10.90
N VAL A 44 -12.86 -5.49 -9.78
CA VAL A 44 -13.74 -6.61 -9.48
C VAL A 44 -15.17 -6.09 -9.47
N ASP A 45 -16.04 -6.70 -10.27
CA ASP A 45 -17.45 -6.34 -10.33
C ASP A 45 -18.26 -6.96 -9.16
N PRO A 46 -19.55 -6.61 -8.98
CA PRO A 46 -20.39 -7.19 -7.93
C PRO A 46 -20.55 -8.72 -8.01
N SER A 47 -20.52 -9.28 -9.23
CA SER A 47 -20.59 -10.72 -9.48
C SER A 47 -19.28 -11.45 -9.17
N GLY A 48 -18.18 -10.70 -9.05
CA GLY A 48 -16.84 -11.22 -8.78
C GLY A 48 -15.97 -11.40 -10.02
N ASN A 49 -16.40 -10.96 -11.21
CA ASN A 49 -15.55 -10.98 -12.38
C ASN A 49 -14.42 -9.96 -12.20
N THR A 50 -13.21 -10.34 -12.59
CA THR A 50 -12.03 -9.51 -12.45
C THR A 50 -11.51 -9.09 -13.82
N ILE A 51 -11.47 -7.79 -14.06
CA ILE A 51 -10.83 -7.18 -15.23
C ILE A 51 -9.47 -6.66 -14.80
N ILE A 52 -8.41 -7.11 -15.46
CA ILE A 52 -7.04 -6.68 -15.17
C ILE A 52 -6.55 -5.78 -16.30
N PHE A 53 -6.19 -4.54 -15.95
CA PHE A 53 -5.57 -3.58 -16.84
C PHE A 53 -4.07 -3.74 -16.75
N ILE A 54 -3.44 -4.20 -17.83
CA ILE A 54 -2.00 -4.49 -17.89
C ILE A 54 -1.35 -3.60 -18.95
N ARG A 55 -0.24 -2.94 -18.61
CA ARG A 55 0.56 -2.13 -19.54
C ARG A 55 1.19 -3.03 -20.62
N ARG A 56 1.11 -2.63 -21.88
CA ARG A 56 1.51 -3.48 -23.02
C ARG A 56 3.00 -3.84 -23.04
N ASP A 57 3.85 -2.95 -22.55
CA ASP A 57 5.31 -3.12 -22.44
C ASP A 57 5.72 -3.72 -21.08
N GLU A 58 4.79 -4.34 -20.36
CA GLU A 58 5.10 -5.06 -19.12
C GLU A 58 6.05 -6.23 -19.44
N PRO A 59 7.27 -6.28 -18.84
CA PRO A 59 8.17 -7.41 -19.03
C PRO A 59 7.48 -8.72 -18.64
N GLU A 60 7.63 -9.78 -19.45
CA GLU A 60 7.10 -11.12 -19.13
C GLU A 60 7.71 -11.65 -17.82
N ASP A 61 8.99 -11.33 -17.57
CA ASP A 61 9.74 -11.65 -16.35
C ASP A 61 9.57 -10.60 -15.24
N LEU A 62 8.38 -10.03 -15.09
CA LEU A 62 8.12 -9.22 -13.91
C LEU A 62 8.15 -10.14 -12.70
N ASP A 63 9.23 -10.07 -11.91
CA ASP A 63 9.36 -10.93 -10.73
C ASP A 63 8.27 -10.56 -9.71
N TYR A 64 7.18 -11.33 -9.78
CA TYR A 64 6.05 -11.28 -8.87
C TYR A 64 6.45 -11.68 -7.44
N GLY A 65 7.69 -12.15 -7.25
CA GLY A 65 8.29 -12.61 -5.99
C GLY A 65 9.13 -11.58 -5.24
N GLY A 66 9.20 -10.36 -5.76
CA GLY A 66 9.92 -9.27 -5.12
C GLY A 66 11.41 -9.29 -5.39
N SER A 67 12.06 -8.14 -5.28
CA SER A 67 13.46 -8.02 -5.69
C SER A 67 14.36 -8.89 -4.80
N THR A 68 15.11 -9.81 -5.42
CA THR A 68 16.09 -10.68 -4.76
C THR A 68 17.25 -9.90 -4.16
N GLU A 69 17.46 -8.67 -4.60
CA GLU A 69 18.47 -7.75 -4.08
C GLU A 69 18.03 -7.06 -2.77
N LEU A 70 16.72 -7.10 -2.44
CA LEU A 70 16.23 -6.51 -1.20
C LEU A 70 16.57 -7.38 0.01
N SER A 71 16.98 -6.73 1.08
CA SER A 71 17.27 -7.36 2.36
C SER A 71 16.57 -6.63 3.52
N GLY A 72 16.55 -7.26 4.70
CA GLY A 72 15.98 -6.68 5.92
C GLY A 72 14.53 -6.22 5.77
N LEU A 73 14.25 -5.00 6.24
CA LEU A 73 12.89 -4.44 6.25
C LEU A 73 12.38 -4.11 4.84
N ALA A 74 13.27 -3.73 3.90
CA ALA A 74 12.88 -3.44 2.53
C ALA A 74 12.27 -4.67 1.82
N ARG A 75 12.85 -5.86 2.05
CA ARG A 75 12.28 -7.13 1.55
C ARG A 75 10.93 -7.45 2.18
N VAL A 76 10.76 -7.14 3.47
CA VAL A 76 9.48 -7.35 4.17
C VAL A 76 8.40 -6.44 3.57
N LEU A 77 8.72 -5.17 3.32
CA LEU A 77 7.82 -4.20 2.70
C LEU A 77 7.34 -4.70 1.33
N ASP A 78 8.25 -5.21 0.51
CA ASP A 78 7.91 -5.74 -0.80
C ASP A 78 7.06 -7.03 -0.72
N ASN A 79 7.38 -7.94 0.20
CA ASN A 79 6.53 -9.12 0.44
C ASN A 79 5.12 -8.73 0.93
N ALA A 80 5.03 -7.78 1.86
CA ALA A 80 3.74 -7.28 2.34
C ALA A 80 2.93 -6.64 1.20
N ARG A 81 3.60 -5.90 0.30
CA ARG A 81 3.00 -5.37 -0.93
C ARG A 81 2.45 -6.49 -1.80
N ILE A 82 3.23 -7.55 -2.04
CA ILE A 82 2.79 -8.68 -2.87
C ILE A 82 1.54 -9.35 -2.29
N LEU A 83 1.55 -9.63 -0.98
CA LEU A 83 0.41 -10.23 -0.28
C LEU A 83 -0.86 -9.39 -0.42
N ARG A 84 -0.73 -8.06 -0.35
CA ARG A 84 -1.86 -7.13 -0.43
C ARG A 84 -2.36 -6.95 -1.86
N GLU A 85 -1.45 -6.65 -2.78
CA GLU A 85 -1.80 -6.22 -4.14
C GLU A 85 -2.17 -7.40 -5.05
N PHE A 86 -1.52 -8.56 -4.86
CA PHE A 86 -1.75 -9.73 -5.72
C PHE A 86 -2.66 -10.76 -5.06
N LYS A 87 -2.44 -11.03 -3.77
CA LYS A 87 -3.20 -12.08 -3.07
C LYS A 87 -4.45 -11.54 -2.36
N SER A 88 -4.63 -10.22 -2.31
CA SER A 88 -5.70 -9.57 -1.55
C SER A 88 -5.77 -10.07 -0.09
N ASP A 89 -4.63 -10.46 0.50
CA ASP A 89 -4.54 -11.05 1.84
C ASP A 89 -3.93 -10.04 2.82
N ASP A 90 -4.78 -9.11 3.26
CA ASP A 90 -4.41 -8.07 4.23
C ASP A 90 -3.95 -8.68 5.56
N ARG A 91 -4.49 -9.83 5.97
CA ARG A 91 -4.12 -10.48 7.22
C ARG A 91 -2.71 -11.05 7.13
N ALA A 92 -2.34 -11.70 6.03
CA ALA A 92 -0.97 -12.15 5.80
C ALA A 92 -0.01 -10.98 5.66
N ALA A 93 -0.40 -9.93 4.91
CA ALA A 93 0.40 -8.72 4.77
C ALA A 93 0.71 -8.08 6.14
N PHE A 94 -0.31 -7.96 7.00
CA PHE A 94 -0.16 -7.44 8.36
C PHE A 94 0.80 -8.29 9.19
N ARG A 95 0.62 -9.62 9.20
CA ARG A 95 1.49 -10.53 9.96
C ARG A 95 2.94 -10.45 9.49
N ALA A 96 3.16 -10.44 8.18
CA ALA A 96 4.49 -10.33 7.58
C ALA A 96 5.15 -9.00 7.97
N LEU A 97 4.43 -7.88 7.80
CA LEU A 97 4.96 -6.54 8.08
C LEU A 97 5.24 -6.32 9.56
N ASN A 98 4.33 -6.72 10.45
CA ASN A 98 4.49 -6.59 11.89
C ASN A 98 5.69 -7.41 12.40
N SER A 99 5.77 -8.70 12.00
CA SER A 99 6.90 -9.53 12.39
C SER A 99 8.21 -9.04 11.78
N GLY A 100 8.20 -8.54 10.55
CA GLY A 100 9.40 -8.05 9.88
C GLY A 100 9.91 -6.75 10.47
N LEU A 101 9.01 -5.81 10.82
CA LEU A 101 9.36 -4.60 11.56
C LEU A 101 9.99 -4.92 12.92
N ARG A 102 9.48 -5.92 13.63
CA ARG A 102 10.08 -6.35 14.91
C ARG A 102 11.48 -6.94 14.75
N ARG A 103 11.77 -7.65 13.65
CA ARG A 103 13.06 -8.33 13.44
C ARG A 103 14.13 -7.44 12.82
N HIS A 104 13.73 -6.56 11.91
CA HIS A 104 14.64 -5.79 11.07
C HIS A 104 14.56 -4.29 11.31
N GLY A 105 13.62 -3.82 12.13
CA GLY A 105 13.34 -2.40 12.33
C GLY A 105 14.51 -1.61 12.90
N ASP A 106 15.31 -2.20 13.80
CA ASP A 106 16.42 -1.47 14.46
C ASP A 106 17.59 -1.21 13.51
N ALA A 107 17.78 -2.06 12.50
CA ALA A 107 18.82 -1.93 11.48
C ALA A 107 18.33 -1.25 10.20
N ALA A 108 17.04 -0.91 10.10
CA ALA A 108 16.45 -0.34 8.91
C ALA A 108 16.57 1.19 8.87
N SER A 109 16.51 1.74 7.65
CA SER A 109 16.47 3.19 7.46
C SER A 109 15.23 3.81 8.12
N THR A 110 15.29 5.09 8.47
CA THR A 110 14.15 5.83 9.02
C THR A 110 12.95 5.79 8.08
N LEU A 111 13.19 5.95 6.77
CA LEU A 111 12.17 5.84 5.73
C LEU A 111 11.50 4.46 5.72
N ASP A 112 12.26 3.36 5.73
CA ASP A 112 11.68 2.00 5.72
C ASP A 112 10.84 1.72 6.96
N ARG A 113 11.30 2.20 8.13
CA ARG A 113 10.53 2.10 9.38
C ARG A 113 9.23 2.88 9.29
N ALA A 114 9.26 4.08 8.72
CA ALA A 114 8.08 4.91 8.52
C ALA A 114 7.10 4.28 7.53
N LEU A 115 7.58 3.75 6.40
CA LEU A 115 6.79 3.01 5.42
C LEU A 115 6.12 1.78 6.04
N ALA A 116 6.84 1.04 6.90
CA ALA A 116 6.29 -0.12 7.59
C ALA A 116 5.19 0.27 8.58
N LEU A 117 5.40 1.35 9.36
CA LEU A 117 4.39 1.85 10.29
C LEU A 117 3.14 2.38 9.58
N ALA A 118 3.32 3.13 8.48
CA ALA A 118 2.21 3.60 7.65
C ALA A 118 1.41 2.43 7.05
N GLY A 119 2.11 1.40 6.57
CA GLY A 119 1.47 0.17 6.09
C GLY A 119 0.70 -0.57 7.19
N LEU A 120 1.21 -0.59 8.42
CA LEU A 120 0.51 -1.20 9.57
C LEU A 120 -0.74 -0.40 9.97
N ILE A 121 -0.70 0.93 9.93
CA ILE A 121 -1.88 1.79 10.17
C ILE A 121 -2.97 1.48 9.15
N GLU A 122 -2.63 1.52 7.85
CA GLU A 122 -3.57 1.23 6.76
C GLU A 122 -4.16 -0.18 6.89
N LEU A 123 -3.32 -1.18 7.19
CA LEU A 123 -3.75 -2.57 7.36
C LEU A 123 -4.64 -2.77 8.58
N SER A 124 -4.36 -2.10 9.70
CA SER A 124 -5.19 -2.17 10.91
C SER A 124 -6.59 -1.57 10.67
N THR A 125 -6.68 -0.42 10.00
CA THR A 125 -7.97 0.15 9.58
C THR A 125 -8.70 -0.78 8.62
N ALA A 126 -7.97 -1.33 7.63
CA ALA A 126 -8.51 -2.25 6.65
C ALA A 126 -9.06 -3.54 7.30
N LEU A 127 -8.38 -4.08 8.32
CA LEU A 127 -8.78 -5.29 9.03
C LEU A 127 -9.88 -5.07 10.09
N GLU A 128 -10.42 -3.86 10.20
CA GLU A 128 -11.39 -3.47 11.24
C GLU A 128 -10.82 -3.66 12.67
N GLU A 129 -9.51 -3.45 12.82
CA GLU A 129 -8.77 -3.47 14.09
C GLU A 129 -8.17 -2.07 14.40
N PRO A 130 -8.98 -0.98 14.43
CA PRO A 130 -8.48 0.39 14.58
C PRO A 130 -7.86 0.66 15.96
N GLU A 131 -8.12 -0.17 16.96
CA GLU A 131 -7.53 -0.06 18.30
C GLU A 131 -6.00 -0.18 18.31
N ARG A 132 -5.41 -0.77 17.27
CA ARG A 132 -3.95 -0.88 17.10
C ARG A 132 -3.31 0.36 16.48
N VAL A 133 -4.09 1.21 15.82
CA VAL A 133 -3.60 2.38 15.08
C VAL A 133 -2.85 3.37 15.98
N PRO A 134 -3.31 3.72 17.19
CA PRO A 134 -2.62 4.67 18.05
C PRO A 134 -1.18 4.28 18.38
N ASP A 135 -0.90 2.99 18.62
CA ASP A 135 0.44 2.51 18.94
C ASP A 135 1.41 2.63 17.76
N TRP A 136 0.94 2.30 16.55
CA TRP A 136 1.72 2.47 15.33
C TRP A 136 1.93 3.96 15.02
N GLY A 137 0.88 4.76 15.16
CA GLY A 137 0.92 6.19 14.92
C GLY A 137 1.86 6.93 15.88
N ALA A 138 1.86 6.58 17.16
CA ALA A 138 2.77 7.14 18.15
C ALA A 138 4.24 6.83 17.83
N ARG A 139 4.53 5.66 17.27
CA ARG A 139 5.87 5.30 16.80
C ARG A 139 6.26 6.07 15.54
N LEU A 140 5.33 6.24 14.60
CA LEU A 140 5.56 6.98 13.35
C LEU A 140 5.89 8.45 13.63
N ARG A 141 5.13 9.08 14.55
CA ARG A 141 5.31 10.48 14.94
C ARG A 141 6.67 10.78 15.58
N ARG A 142 7.38 9.76 16.10
CA ARG A 142 8.71 9.92 16.71
C ARG A 142 9.86 9.82 15.72
N LEU A 143 9.59 9.44 14.46
CA LEU A 143 10.64 9.32 13.46
C LEU A 143 10.97 10.70 12.88
N PRO A 144 12.25 11.10 12.82
CA PRO A 144 12.65 12.32 12.14
C PRO A 144 12.56 12.10 10.63
N LEU A 145 11.54 12.68 9.99
CA LEU A 145 11.34 12.57 8.55
C LEU A 145 11.59 13.92 7.88
N THR A 146 12.37 13.89 6.81
CA THR A 146 12.46 15.02 5.87
C THR A 146 11.14 15.22 5.12
N ALA A 147 10.95 16.38 4.49
CA ALA A 147 9.77 16.65 3.67
C ALA A 147 9.57 15.57 2.57
N ASP A 148 10.65 15.22 1.85
CA ASP A 148 10.61 14.21 0.78
C ASP A 148 10.22 12.83 1.31
N GLU A 149 10.72 12.44 2.49
CA GLU A 149 10.36 11.16 3.12
C GLU A 149 8.90 11.14 3.59
N ARG A 150 8.39 12.25 4.12
CA ARG A 150 6.96 12.38 4.48
C ARG A 150 6.07 12.19 3.25
N ASP A 151 6.44 12.81 2.13
CA ASP A 151 5.70 12.69 0.88
C ASP A 151 5.70 11.25 0.37
N ARG A 152 6.85 10.57 0.42
CA ARG A 152 6.95 9.13 0.08
C ARG A 152 6.07 8.26 0.98
N VAL A 153 6.02 8.56 2.28
CA VAL A 153 5.17 7.83 3.24
C VAL A 153 3.68 8.04 2.94
N CYS A 154 3.25 9.27 2.64
CA CYS A 154 1.89 9.57 2.22
C CYS A 154 1.51 8.81 0.93
N GLN A 155 2.40 8.82 -0.07
CA GLN A 155 2.20 8.09 -1.32
C GLN A 155 2.21 6.56 -1.13
N ALA A 156 2.74 6.07 0.00
CA ALA A 156 2.86 4.65 0.30
C ALA A 156 1.60 4.00 0.86
N VAL A 157 0.54 4.74 1.19
CA VAL A 157 -0.80 4.22 1.57
C VAL A 157 -1.88 4.58 0.55
N ALA A 158 -3.01 3.87 0.54
CA ALA A 158 -4.13 4.16 -0.36
C ALA A 158 -4.86 5.47 0.00
N ASP A 159 -4.93 5.75 1.30
CA ASP A 159 -5.66 6.87 1.89
C ASP A 159 -4.72 7.63 2.83
N PRO A 160 -4.05 8.71 2.35
CA PRO A 160 -3.11 9.50 3.15
C PRO A 160 -3.75 10.17 4.36
N ASP A 161 -5.07 10.40 4.35
CA ASP A 161 -5.78 11.07 5.45
C ASP A 161 -5.73 10.23 6.74
N GLN A 162 -5.57 8.91 6.60
CA GLN A 162 -5.37 8.01 7.75
C GLN A 162 -4.04 8.25 8.47
N LEU A 163 -3.06 8.83 7.78
CA LEU A 163 -1.74 9.16 8.34
C LEU A 163 -1.68 10.57 8.89
N ALA A 164 -2.55 11.49 8.45
CA ALA A 164 -2.52 12.89 8.82
C ALA A 164 -2.37 13.15 10.33
N PRO A 165 -3.05 12.41 11.24
CA PRO A 165 -2.86 12.61 12.68
C PRO A 165 -1.46 12.21 13.17
N TRP A 166 -0.76 11.33 12.46
CA TRP A 166 0.43 10.61 12.93
C TRP A 166 1.73 11.05 12.27
N LEU A 167 1.66 11.85 11.20
CA LEU A 167 2.84 12.36 10.52
C LEU A 167 3.61 13.31 11.44
N PRO A 168 4.94 13.14 11.58
CA PRO A 168 5.77 14.10 12.29
C PRO A 168 5.82 15.43 11.50
N ASP A 169 6.21 16.50 12.18
CA ASP A 169 6.60 17.74 11.51
C ASP A 169 7.84 17.47 10.65
N ALA A 170 7.88 18.06 9.46
CA ALA A 170 9.05 17.93 8.59
C ALA A 170 10.26 18.58 9.26
N THR A 171 11.38 17.85 9.33
CA THR A 171 12.68 18.39 9.75
C THR A 171 13.42 18.94 8.55
#